data_AF-A0A4R5KC05-F1
#
_entry.id   AF-A0A4R5KC05-F1
#
_cell.length_a   1.000
_cell.length_b   1.000
_cell.length_c   1.000
_cell.angle_alpha   90.00
_cell.angle_beta   90.00
_cell.angle_gamma   90.00
#
_symmetry.space_group_name_H-M   'P 1'
#
loop_
_entity.id
_entity.type
_entity.pdbx_description
1 polymer ?
#
loop_
_entity_poly.entity_id
_entity_poly.type
_entity_poly.pdbx_seq_one_letter_code
_entity_poly.pdbx_strand_id
1 'polypeptide(L)' 'MIMGSTLVVEKLALGAVGCVGDPAEQEKWVVGFLKQPVEMSLDQDTLTWKSGTGTLSFKTR' A
#
# COMPACT_ATOMS: atom_id res chain seq x y z
N MET A 1 -5.76 -10.66 2.14
CA MET A 1 -7.12 -10.94 2.65
C MET A 1 -7.75 -9.62 3.07
N ILE A 2 -9.04 -9.42 2.80
CA ILE A 2 -9.78 -8.27 3.31
C ILE A 2 -10.72 -8.77 4.41
N MET A 3 -10.67 -8.14 5.57
CA MET A 3 -11.53 -8.42 6.73
C MET A 3 -12.17 -7.11 7.18
N GLY A 4 -13.42 -6.88 6.81
CA GLY A 4 -14.07 -5.57 7.03
C GLY A 4 -13.36 -4.46 6.25
N SER A 5 -12.88 -3.44 6.95
CA SER A 5 -12.09 -2.33 6.40
C SER A 5 -10.58 -2.60 6.37
N THR A 6 -10.12 -3.75 6.82
CA THR A 6 -8.68 -4.03 6.95
C THR A 6 -8.19 -4.97 5.84
N LEU A 7 -7.15 -4.57 5.12
CA LEU A 7 -6.40 -5.39 4.18
C LEU A 7 -5.14 -5.94 4.86
N VAL A 8 -4.97 -7.25 4.85
CA VAL A 8 -3.73 -7.93 5.29
C VAL A 8 -3.08 -8.61 4.09
N VAL A 9 -1.82 -8.26 3.82
CA VAL A 9 -1.04 -8.87 2.74
C VAL A 9 -0.09 -9.90 3.33
N GLU A 10 -0.28 -11.17 2.99
CA GLU A 10 0.50 -12.28 3.58
C GLU A 10 1.80 -12.54 2.83
N LYS A 11 1.72 -12.77 1.52
CA LYS A 11 2.88 -13.07 0.67
C LYS A 11 2.96 -12.03 -0.44
N LEU A 12 3.94 -11.13 -0.32
CA LEU A 12 4.31 -10.17 -1.36
C LEU A 12 5.36 -10.81 -2.27
N ALA A 13 5.05 -10.91 -3.55
CA ALA A 13 6.02 -11.24 -4.59
C ALA A 13 6.42 -9.95 -5.32
N LEU A 14 7.72 -9.74 -5.50
CA LEU A 14 8.28 -8.58 -6.20
C LEU A 14 9.00 -9.05 -7.46
N GLY A 15 8.99 -8.20 -8.49
CA GLY A 15 9.79 -8.43 -9.69
C GLY A 15 11.26 -8.12 -9.42
N ALA A 16 12.17 -8.83 -10.09
CA ALA A 16 13.58 -8.44 -10.10
C ALA A 16 13.77 -7.25 -11.05
N VAL A 17 13.57 -6.04 -10.55
CA VAL A 17 13.76 -4.79 -11.29
C VAL A 17 15.06 -4.11 -10.85
N GLY A 18 15.88 -3.71 -11.82
CA GLY A 18 17.17 -3.04 -11.58
C GLY A 18 17.05 -1.53 -11.40
N CYS A 19 15.90 -1.03 -10.96
CA CYS A 19 15.69 0.41 -10.77
C CYS A 19 16.61 0.93 -9.66
N VAL A 20 17.15 2.14 -9.85
CA VAL A 20 18.00 2.84 -8.87
C VAL A 20 17.44 4.23 -8.60
N GLY A 21 17.80 4.83 -7.46
CA GLY A 21 17.28 6.12 -7.02
C GLY A 21 15.83 6.04 -6.53
N ASP A 22 15.08 7.12 -6.72
CA ASP A 22 13.73 7.31 -6.16
C ASP A 22 12.77 6.13 -6.41
N PRO A 23 12.71 5.50 -7.60
CA PRO A 23 11.79 4.36 -7.82
C PRO A 23 12.10 3.15 -6.93
N ALA A 24 13.38 2.91 -6.62
CA ALA A 24 13.79 1.81 -5.74
C ALA A 24 13.43 2.10 -4.27
N GLU A 25 13.50 3.37 -3.86
CA GLU A 25 13.07 3.79 -2.52
C GLU A 25 11.55 3.74 -2.38
N GLN A 26 10.81 4.11 -3.41
CA GLN A 26 9.35 3.99 -3.46
C GLN A 26 8.89 2.53 -3.34
N GLU A 27 9.51 1.60 -4.07
CA GLU A 27 9.20 0.17 -3.94
C GLU A 27 9.44 -0.31 -2.50
N LYS A 28 10.61 0.00 -1.92
CA LYS A 28 10.93 -0.35 -0.53
C LYS A 28 9.91 0.22 0.46
N TRP A 29 9.48 1.47 0.25
CA TRP A 29 8.49 2.12 1.08
C TRP A 29 7.12 1.43 0.99
N VAL A 30 6.63 1.13 -0.22
CA VAL A 30 5.34 0.44 -0.42
C VAL A 30 5.39 -0.96 0.20
N VAL A 31 6.50 -1.69 0.04
CA VAL A 31 6.69 -2.99 0.68
C VAL A 31 6.63 -2.88 2.20
N GLY A 32 7.24 -1.85 2.79
CA GLY A 32 7.13 -1.57 4.23
C GLY A 32 5.68 -1.26 4.65
N PHE A 33 4.99 -0.42 3.88
CA PHE A 33 3.60 -0.05 4.10
C PHE A 33 2.67 -1.29 4.11
N LEU A 34 2.86 -2.23 3.17
CA LEU A 34 2.00 -3.41 3.02
C LEU A 34 2.31 -4.56 3.99
N LYS A 35 3.43 -4.49 4.73
CA LYS A 35 3.79 -5.50 5.74
C LYS A 35 2.96 -5.38 7.03
N GLN A 36 2.24 -4.28 7.21
CA GLN A 36 1.32 -4.08 8.32
C GLN A 36 -0.13 -4.12 7.81
N PRO A 37 -1.11 -4.41 8.68
CA PRO A 37 -2.52 -4.28 8.32
C PRO A 37 -2.83 -2.87 7.81
N VAL A 38 -3.50 -2.80 6.66
CA VAL A 38 -3.87 -1.56 6.00
C VAL A 38 -5.34 -1.28 6.27
N GLU A 39 -5.63 -0.17 6.95
CA GLU A 39 -7.00 0.33 7.12
C GLU A 39 -7.45 1.05 5.86
N MET A 40 -8.61 0.67 5.35
CA MET A 40 -9.20 1.19 4.12
C MET A 40 -10.46 2.00 4.44
N SER A 41 -10.53 3.20 3.88
CA SER A 41 -11.75 4.01 3.90
C SER A 41 -11.99 4.59 2.51
N LEU A 42 -13.22 4.46 2.00
CA LEU A 42 -13.65 5.11 0.78
C LEU A 42 -14.55 6.29 1.14
N ASP A 43 -14.13 7.50 0.78
CA ASP A 43 -14.96 8.70 0.88
C ASP A 43 -15.12 9.30 -0.52
N GLN A 44 -16.37 9.48 -0.94
CA GLN A 44 -16.75 9.89 -2.29
C GLN A 44 -16.05 9.03 -3.36
N ASP A 45 -14.95 9.54 -3.92
CA ASP A 45 -14.17 8.95 -5.00
C ASP A 45 -12.69 8.72 -4.65
N THR A 46 -12.36 8.80 -3.35
CA THR A 46 -11.00 8.63 -2.86
C THR A 46 -10.94 7.45 -1.91
N LEU A 47 -10.26 6.39 -2.36
CA LEU A 47 -9.87 5.29 -1.50
C LEU A 47 -8.61 5.70 -0.75
N THR A 48 -8.72 5.80 0.57
CA THR A 48 -7.59 6.09 1.46
C THR A 48 -7.16 4.81 2.16
N TRP A 49 -5.87 4.51 2.08
CA TRP A 49 -5.22 3.42 2.78
C TRP A 49 -4.30 4.00 3.85
N LYS A 50 -4.40 3.48 5.08
CA LYS A 50 -3.54 3.87 6.20
C LYS A 50 -2.83 2.66 6.77
N SER A 51 -1.53 2.80 7.01
CA SER A 51 -0.69 1.76 7.60
C SER A 51 0.43 2.42 8.39
N GLY A 52 0.44 2.22 9.71
CA GLY A 52 1.32 2.96 10.61
C GLY A 52 1.15 4.48 10.47
N THR A 53 2.23 5.18 10.12
CA THR A 53 2.22 6.63 9.82
C THR A 53 2.03 6.95 8.35
N GLY A 54 1.99 5.93 7.48
CA GLY A 54 1.81 6.09 6.04
C GLY A 54 0.35 6.29 5.65
N THR A 55 0.13 7.06 4.60
CA THR A 55 -1.18 7.18 3.95
C THR A 55 -1.01 7.16 2.44
N LEU A 56 -1.83 6.37 1.75
CA LEU A 56 -1.97 6.37 0.30
C LEU A 56 -3.40 6.76 -0.07
N SER A 57 -3.53 7.58 -1.11
CA SER A 57 -4.84 8.01 -1.63
C SER A 57 -4.93 7.67 -3.10
N PHE A 58 -5.96 6.91 -3.45
CA PHE A 58 -6.23 6.48 -4.81
C PHE A 58 -7.55 7.10 -5.25
N LYS A 59 -7.54 7.78 -6.40
CA LYS A 59 -8.79 8.16 -7.06
C LYS A 59 -9.40 6.93 -7.70
N THR A 60 -10.69 6.71 -7.49
CA THR A 60 -11.41 5.58 -8.06
C THR A 60 -11.94 5.86 -9.48
N ARG A 61 -11.73 7.08 -10.01
CA ARG A 61 -12.21 7.56 -11.31
C ARG A 61 -11.17 8.48 -11.96
#